data_AF-A0A380WGF2-F1
#
_entry.id   AF-A0A380WGF2-F1
#
_cell.length_a   1.000
_cell.length_b   1.000
_cell.length_c   1.000
_cell.angle_alpha   90.00
_cell.angle_beta   90.00
_cell.angle_gamma   90.00
#
_symmetry.space_group_name_H-M   'P 1'
#
loop_
_entity.id
_entity.type
_entity.pdbx_description
1 polymer ?
#
loop_
_entity_poly.entity_id
_entity_poly.type
_entity_poly.pdbx_seq_one_letter_code
_entity_poly.pdbx_strand_id
1 'polypeptide(L)'
;MAASLRSPVLPLLALSALLVCAEARAQAIEPGKEGELANFIPPEAGARACFSRVYDAAHLKAHPKQQVTEMQFRIAYYIHDPDEFAPNGQRNFYFEVLARLRGHKQPKPLSAMGECRPGDDGKSIFCGVDCDGGGVMVKHSGDGKILVDLETLGRLRMTSDCDQDEDGGVELSSGVDDKRFLLSKLPASECPAYDDW
;
A
#
# COMPACT_ATOMS: atom_id res chain seq x y z
N MET A 1 -34.80 72.30 -1.06
CA MET A 1 -34.60 71.04 -0.32
C MET A 1 -33.99 70.05 -1.30
N ALA A 2 -32.67 69.88 -1.28
CA ALA A 2 -31.94 69.02 -2.22
C ALA A 2 -31.29 67.86 -1.46
N ALA A 3 -31.34 66.68 -2.09
CA ALA A 3 -31.01 65.38 -1.55
C ALA A 3 -29.50 65.14 -1.35
N SER A 4 -29.17 64.22 -0.43
CA SER A 4 -27.92 63.46 -0.48
C SER A 4 -28.11 62.13 0.24
N LEU A 5 -28.37 61.06 -0.51
CA LEU A 5 -28.23 59.68 -0.02
C LEU A 5 -26.80 59.23 -0.32
N ARG A 6 -26.03 58.92 0.73
CA ARG A 6 -24.75 58.21 0.63
C ARG A 6 -25.00 56.72 0.77
N SER A 7 -24.63 55.95 -0.26
CA SER A 7 -24.55 54.48 -0.18
C SER A 7 -23.22 54.06 0.45
N PRO A 8 -23.17 53.03 1.31
CA PRO A 8 -21.90 52.46 1.74
C PRO A 8 -21.43 51.42 0.73
N VAL A 9 -20.17 51.56 0.30
CA VAL A 9 -19.45 50.55 -0.49
C VAL A 9 -18.93 49.50 0.49
N LEU A 10 -19.37 48.25 0.36
CA LEU A 10 -18.81 47.11 1.10
C LEU A 10 -17.51 46.67 0.41
N PRO A 11 -16.39 46.49 1.12
CA PRO A 11 -15.17 45.95 0.54
C PRO A 11 -15.29 44.44 0.39
N LEU A 12 -15.10 43.95 -0.84
CA LEU A 12 -15.00 42.53 -1.14
C LEU A 12 -13.60 42.05 -0.70
N LEU A 13 -13.50 41.39 0.45
CA LEU A 13 -12.28 40.70 0.89
C LEU A 13 -12.13 39.41 0.07
N ALA A 14 -11.19 39.41 -0.87
CA ALA A 14 -10.77 38.21 -1.59
C ALA A 14 -9.93 37.33 -0.65
N LEU A 15 -10.50 36.20 -0.21
CA LEU A 15 -9.82 35.20 0.59
C LEU A 15 -9.01 34.29 -0.36
N SER A 16 -7.70 34.53 -0.47
CA SER A 16 -6.78 33.64 -1.18
C SER A 16 -6.64 32.33 -0.40
N ALA A 17 -7.21 31.25 -0.91
CA ALA A 17 -7.02 29.91 -0.37
C ALA A 17 -5.59 29.43 -0.70
N LEU A 18 -4.71 29.41 0.31
CA LEU A 18 -3.45 28.69 0.25
C LEU A 18 -3.76 27.19 0.23
N LEU A 19 -3.63 26.55 -0.93
CA LEU A 19 -3.53 25.09 -1.00
C LEU A 19 -2.19 24.71 -0.37
N VAL A 20 -2.23 24.23 0.87
CA VAL A 20 -1.11 23.51 1.48
C VAL A 20 -1.06 22.16 0.80
N CYS A 21 -0.13 21.97 -0.14
CA CYS A 21 0.29 20.62 -0.55
C CYS A 21 0.96 19.99 0.68
N ALA A 22 0.23 19.12 1.39
CA ALA A 22 0.86 18.26 2.38
C ALA A 22 1.76 17.29 1.61
N GLU A 23 3.07 17.45 1.76
CA GLU A 23 4.01 16.37 1.41
C GLU A 23 3.55 15.13 2.17
N ALA A 24 3.24 14.05 1.45
CA ALA A 24 2.93 12.76 2.03
C ALA A 24 4.20 12.22 2.70
N ARG A 25 4.42 12.60 3.95
CA ARG A 25 5.49 12.05 4.77
C ARG A 25 5.08 10.66 5.23
N ALA A 26 5.96 9.68 5.05
CA ALA A 26 5.89 8.40 5.73
C ALA A 26 5.57 8.66 7.22
N GLN A 27 4.40 8.22 7.68
CA GLN A 27 3.91 8.61 8.99
C GLN A 27 4.28 7.50 9.97
N ALA A 28 5.27 7.78 10.82
CA ALA A 28 5.73 6.84 11.84
C ALA A 28 4.55 6.30 12.67
N ILE A 29 4.57 5.00 12.95
CA ILE A 29 3.56 4.40 13.83
C ILE A 29 4.03 4.51 15.27
N GLU A 30 3.26 5.26 16.07
CA GLU A 30 3.51 5.43 17.50
C GLU A 30 3.38 4.10 18.28
N PRO A 31 4.20 3.86 19.32
CA PRO A 31 4.07 2.69 20.16
C PRO A 31 2.67 2.53 20.75
N GLY A 32 2.08 1.34 20.57
CA GLY A 32 0.72 1.02 21.02
C GLY A 32 -0.38 1.49 20.05
N LYS A 33 -0.02 2.03 18.87
CA LYS A 33 -0.95 2.42 17.80
C LYS A 33 -0.91 1.49 16.59
N GLU A 34 -0.21 0.36 16.69
CA GLU A 34 -0.03 -0.60 15.59
C GLU A 34 -1.34 -1.29 15.19
N GLY A 35 -2.35 -1.34 16.06
CA GLY A 35 -3.66 -1.90 15.74
C GLY A 35 -3.57 -3.31 15.15
N GLU A 36 -4.24 -3.51 14.01
CA GLU A 36 -4.25 -4.81 13.32
C GLU A 36 -2.88 -5.22 12.78
N LEU A 37 -1.94 -4.30 12.55
CA LEU A 37 -0.59 -4.65 12.08
C LEU A 37 0.14 -5.59 13.06
N ALA A 38 -0.04 -5.37 14.36
CA ALA A 38 0.54 -6.21 15.40
C ALA A 38 0.02 -7.66 15.37
N ASN A 39 -1.14 -7.90 14.74
CA ASN A 39 -1.70 -9.24 14.53
C ASN A 39 -1.17 -9.91 13.25
N PHE A 40 -0.55 -9.16 12.34
CA PHE A 40 0.16 -9.72 11.19
C PHE A 40 1.58 -10.16 11.57
N ILE A 41 2.33 -9.27 12.22
CA ILE A 41 3.67 -9.51 12.76
C ILE A 41 3.87 -8.69 14.05
N PRO A 42 4.66 -9.17 15.04
CA PRO A 42 4.95 -8.38 16.22
C PRO A 42 5.76 -7.12 15.84
N PRO A 43 5.57 -5.98 16.54
CA PRO A 43 6.33 -4.75 16.30
C PRO A 43 7.74 -4.82 16.91
N GLU A 44 8.51 -5.82 16.48
CA GLU A 44 9.85 -6.15 16.96
C GLU A 44 10.84 -6.19 15.79
N ALA A 45 12.07 -5.73 16.02
CA ALA A 45 13.09 -5.66 14.97
C ALA A 45 13.28 -7.03 14.29
N GLY A 46 13.23 -7.04 12.96
CA GLY A 46 13.38 -8.26 12.15
C GLY A 46 12.11 -9.11 12.02
N ALA A 47 11.01 -8.73 12.68
CA ALA A 47 9.73 -9.40 12.50
C ALA A 47 9.25 -9.27 11.04
N ARG A 48 8.85 -10.40 10.45
CA ARG A 48 8.43 -10.48 9.06
C ARG A 48 7.54 -11.68 8.79
N ALA A 49 6.67 -11.54 7.79
CA ALA A 49 5.85 -12.63 7.29
C ALA A 49 5.66 -12.52 5.78
N CYS A 50 5.55 -13.67 5.13
CA CYS A 50 5.32 -13.77 3.70
C CYS A 50 4.12 -14.68 3.44
N PHE A 51 3.35 -14.36 2.41
CA PHE A 51 2.18 -15.10 1.99
C PHE A 51 2.19 -15.20 0.48
N SER A 52 1.81 -16.34 -0.09
CA SER A 52 1.74 -16.46 -1.54
C SER A 52 0.59 -17.32 -2.04
N ARG A 53 0.35 -17.20 -3.35
CA ARG A 53 -0.48 -18.12 -4.12
C ARG A 53 0.03 -18.18 -5.55
N VAL A 54 0.16 -19.40 -6.06
CA VAL A 54 0.34 -19.70 -7.47
C VAL A 54 -0.96 -20.30 -7.98
N TYR A 55 -1.44 -19.82 -9.12
CA TYR A 55 -2.67 -20.31 -9.76
C TYR A 55 -2.31 -21.34 -10.84
N ASP A 56 -2.84 -22.55 -10.70
CA ASP A 56 -2.62 -23.59 -11.69
C ASP A 56 -3.41 -23.37 -13.00
N ALA A 57 -3.11 -24.18 -14.01
CA ALA A 57 -3.75 -24.07 -15.31
C ALA A 57 -5.27 -24.32 -15.26
N ALA A 58 -5.77 -25.12 -14.32
CA ALA A 58 -7.21 -25.41 -14.21
C ALA A 58 -7.96 -24.19 -13.67
N HIS A 59 -7.45 -23.55 -12.62
CA HIS A 59 -7.95 -22.28 -12.10
C HIS A 59 -7.91 -21.20 -13.18
N LEU A 60 -6.75 -21.02 -13.83
CA LEU A 60 -6.57 -19.99 -14.85
C LEU A 60 -7.43 -20.20 -16.10
N LYS A 61 -7.87 -21.43 -16.38
CA LYS A 61 -8.86 -21.75 -17.43
C LYS A 61 -10.28 -21.40 -17.00
N ALA A 62 -10.62 -21.63 -15.72
CA ALA A 62 -11.92 -21.27 -15.16
C ALA A 62 -12.10 -19.75 -14.98
N HIS A 63 -10.99 -19.01 -14.83
CA HIS A 63 -10.93 -17.56 -14.68
C HIS A 63 -10.17 -16.91 -15.86
N PRO A 64 -10.75 -16.89 -17.07
CA PRO A 64 -10.04 -16.49 -18.29
C PRO A 64 -9.63 -15.02 -18.34
N LYS A 65 -10.20 -14.15 -17.48
CA LYS A 65 -9.85 -12.73 -17.43
C LYS A 65 -8.78 -12.41 -16.39
N GLN A 66 -8.47 -13.34 -15.49
CA GLN A 66 -7.46 -13.16 -14.45
C GLN A 66 -6.08 -12.98 -15.07
N GLN A 67 -5.40 -11.86 -14.89
CA GLN A 67 -4.04 -11.63 -15.36
C GLN A 67 -3.00 -12.14 -14.37
N VAL A 68 -3.22 -12.01 -13.07
CA VAL A 68 -2.26 -12.45 -12.05
C VAL A 68 -2.22 -13.97 -12.01
N THR A 69 -1.06 -14.56 -12.26
CA THR A 69 -0.82 -16.01 -12.17
C THR A 69 -0.13 -16.43 -10.88
N GLU A 70 0.56 -15.49 -10.25
CA GLU A 70 1.22 -15.66 -8.96
C GLU A 70 1.21 -14.32 -8.23
N MET A 71 0.95 -14.37 -6.93
CA MET A 71 1.09 -13.22 -6.05
C MET A 71 1.79 -13.64 -4.76
N GLN A 72 2.76 -12.84 -4.33
CA GLN A 72 3.34 -12.90 -2.99
C GLN A 72 3.12 -11.54 -2.31
N PHE A 73 2.73 -11.57 -1.05
CA PHE A 73 2.66 -10.41 -0.17
C PHE A 73 3.65 -10.61 0.97
N ARG A 74 4.52 -9.63 1.19
CA ARG A 74 5.49 -9.61 2.28
C ARG A 74 5.18 -8.44 3.20
N ILE A 75 5.37 -8.63 4.49
CA ILE A 75 5.28 -7.56 5.49
C ILE A 75 6.43 -7.69 6.48
N ALA A 76 7.05 -6.57 6.83
CA ALA A 76 8.17 -6.51 7.76
C ALA A 76 8.05 -5.26 8.65
N TYR A 77 8.49 -5.41 9.89
CA TYR A 77 8.64 -4.29 10.81
C TYR A 77 10.09 -3.83 10.79
N TYR A 78 10.30 -2.54 10.56
CA TYR A 78 11.63 -1.94 10.49
C TYR A 78 11.67 -0.63 11.30
N ILE A 79 12.83 -0.37 11.90
CA ILE A 79 13.12 0.87 12.60
C ILE A 79 14.30 1.51 11.89
N HIS A 80 14.06 2.65 11.23
CA HIS A 80 15.13 3.44 10.64
C HIS A 80 16.01 4.06 11.72
N ASP A 81 17.26 4.36 11.36
CA ASP A 81 18.18 5.05 12.26
C ASP A 81 17.58 6.39 12.73
N PRO A 82 17.89 6.84 13.96
CA PRO A 82 17.45 8.14 14.44
C PRO A 82 17.88 9.30 13.54
N ASP A 83 16.96 10.23 13.33
CA ASP A 83 17.22 11.50 12.63
C ASP A 83 16.65 12.70 13.40
N GLU A 84 16.72 13.90 12.80
CA GLU A 84 16.24 15.14 13.43
C GLU A 84 14.72 15.18 13.67
N PHE A 85 13.95 14.40 12.91
CA PHE A 85 12.49 14.32 12.98
C PHE A 85 12.03 13.11 13.80
N ALA A 86 12.82 12.04 13.85
CA ALA A 86 12.58 10.81 14.59
C ALA A 86 13.80 10.45 15.46
N PRO A 87 14.02 11.12 16.61
CA PRO A 87 15.21 10.94 17.44
C PRO A 87 15.33 9.55 18.10
N ASN A 88 14.27 8.74 18.03
CA ASN A 88 14.26 7.34 18.49
C ASN A 88 14.18 6.34 17.33
N GLY A 89 14.39 6.80 16.09
CA GLY A 89 14.18 6.03 14.87
C GLY A 89 12.73 6.03 14.41
N GLN A 90 12.53 5.94 13.10
CA GLN A 90 11.20 5.87 12.50
C GLN A 90 10.72 4.42 12.43
N ARG A 91 9.61 4.13 13.10
CA ARG A 91 9.01 2.79 13.17
C ARG A 91 7.93 2.63 12.11
N ASN A 92 8.12 1.73 11.17
CA ASN A 92 7.16 1.49 10.09
C ASN A 92 6.95 0.00 9.85
N PHE A 93 5.81 -0.32 9.23
CA PHE A 93 5.52 -1.62 8.67
C PHE A 93 5.59 -1.50 7.17
N TYR A 94 6.60 -2.11 6.56
CA TYR A 94 6.77 -2.12 5.12
C TYR A 94 6.13 -3.34 4.51
N PHE A 95 5.67 -3.20 3.28
CA PHE A 95 5.24 -4.33 2.48
C PHE A 95 5.87 -4.34 1.10
N GLU A 96 5.84 -5.53 0.52
CA GLU A 96 6.13 -5.75 -0.89
C GLU A 96 5.06 -6.68 -1.47
N VAL A 97 4.48 -6.30 -2.61
CA VAL A 97 3.70 -7.19 -3.45
C VAL A 97 4.54 -7.59 -4.64
N LEU A 98 4.77 -8.89 -4.80
CA LEU A 98 5.33 -9.46 -6.01
C LEU A 98 4.23 -10.13 -6.83
N ALA A 99 4.19 -9.86 -8.13
CA ALA A 99 3.21 -10.47 -9.03
C ALA A 99 3.83 -10.96 -10.34
N ARG A 100 3.36 -12.11 -10.82
CA ARG A 100 3.54 -12.52 -12.22
C ARG A 100 2.21 -12.43 -12.94
N LEU A 101 2.25 -11.89 -14.16
CA LEU A 101 1.08 -11.77 -15.04
C LEU A 101 1.11 -12.85 -16.13
N ARG A 102 -0.04 -13.14 -16.74
CA ARG A 102 -0.09 -14.00 -17.92
C ARG A 102 0.81 -13.44 -19.02
N GLY A 103 1.58 -14.34 -19.63
CA GLY A 103 2.52 -13.97 -20.69
C GLY A 103 3.72 -13.15 -20.20
N HIS A 104 3.88 -12.95 -18.89
CA HIS A 104 5.06 -12.32 -18.32
C HIS A 104 6.29 -13.22 -18.56
N LYS A 105 7.23 -12.75 -19.39
CA LYS A 105 8.42 -13.52 -19.81
C LYS A 105 9.66 -13.20 -19.00
N GLN A 106 9.67 -12.11 -18.23
CA GLN A 106 10.84 -11.74 -17.44
C GLN A 106 11.02 -12.72 -16.29
N PRO A 107 12.27 -13.02 -15.90
CA PRO A 107 12.54 -13.97 -14.82
C PRO A 107 12.07 -13.43 -13.46
N LYS A 108 12.24 -12.12 -13.25
CA LYS A 108 11.83 -11.45 -12.03
C LYS A 108 10.34 -11.11 -12.07
N PRO A 109 9.58 -11.32 -10.97
CA PRO A 109 8.22 -10.82 -10.86
C PRO A 109 8.21 -9.28 -10.88
N LEU A 110 7.05 -8.72 -11.20
CA LEU A 110 6.78 -7.30 -10.95
C LEU A 110 6.76 -7.07 -9.43
N SER A 111 7.23 -5.92 -8.96
CA SER A 111 7.21 -5.54 -7.55
C SER A 111 6.49 -4.20 -7.34
N ALA A 112 5.87 -4.03 -6.18
CA ALA A 112 5.35 -2.79 -5.65
C ALA A 112 5.63 -2.75 -4.14
N MET A 113 6.16 -1.63 -3.66
CA MET A 113 6.57 -1.46 -2.26
C MET A 113 5.93 -0.22 -1.65
N GLY A 114 5.88 -0.18 -0.33
CA GLY A 114 5.45 0.98 0.43
C GLY A 114 5.18 0.61 1.88
N GLU A 115 4.28 1.37 2.50
CA GLU A 115 3.98 1.27 3.93
C GLU A 115 2.56 0.77 4.20
N CYS A 116 2.42 -0.02 5.26
CA CYS A 116 1.14 -0.42 5.81
C CYS A 116 0.80 0.37 7.08
N ARG A 117 -0.47 0.72 7.22
CA ARG A 117 -1.06 1.30 8.43
C ARG A 117 -2.31 0.51 8.84
N PRO A 118 -2.77 0.64 10.10
CA PRO A 118 -4.06 0.09 10.48
C PRO A 118 -5.17 0.63 9.57
N GLY A 119 -6.09 -0.24 9.16
CA GLY A 119 -7.30 0.15 8.48
C GLY A 119 -8.31 0.76 9.46
N ASP A 120 -9.15 1.64 8.95
CA ASP A 120 -10.14 2.38 9.77
C ASP A 120 -11.24 1.46 10.34
N ASP A 121 -11.39 0.25 9.79
CA ASP A 121 -12.32 -0.77 10.28
C ASP A 121 -11.80 -1.55 11.50
N GLY A 122 -10.54 -1.34 11.89
CA GLY A 122 -9.87 -2.00 13.00
C GLY A 122 -9.67 -3.52 12.82
N LYS A 123 -9.87 -4.04 11.60
CA LYS A 123 -9.81 -5.48 11.27
C LYS A 123 -8.98 -5.78 10.03
N SER A 124 -8.54 -4.74 9.34
CA SER A 124 -7.69 -4.80 8.17
C SER A 124 -6.51 -3.86 8.33
N ILE A 125 -5.54 -4.00 7.43
CA ILE A 125 -4.47 -3.06 7.23
C ILE A 125 -4.60 -2.47 5.82
N PHE A 126 -4.32 -1.18 5.69
CA PHE A 126 -4.15 -0.53 4.40
C PHE A 126 -2.66 -0.53 4.07
N CYS A 127 -2.29 -1.03 2.89
CA CYS A 127 -0.92 -1.05 2.40
C CYS A 127 -0.86 -0.25 1.11
N GLY A 128 -0.28 0.95 1.19
CA GLY A 128 -0.24 1.94 0.11
C GLY A 128 1.11 1.95 -0.58
N VAL A 129 1.11 1.91 -1.90
CA VAL A 129 2.34 2.04 -2.69
C VAL A 129 2.77 3.50 -2.69
N ASP A 130 4.08 3.70 -2.58
CA ASP A 130 4.69 5.02 -2.56
C ASP A 130 4.33 5.83 -3.82
N CYS A 131 4.46 7.16 -3.72
CA CYS A 131 4.28 8.08 -4.84
C CYS A 131 2.92 7.95 -5.55
N ASP A 132 1.86 7.84 -4.73
CA ASP A 132 0.48 7.66 -5.18
C ASP A 132 0.30 6.42 -6.09
N GLY A 133 1.02 5.33 -5.81
CA GLY A 133 0.91 4.09 -6.59
C GLY A 133 -0.40 3.31 -6.36
N GLY A 134 -1.31 3.78 -5.51
CA GLY A 134 -2.51 3.03 -5.12
C GLY A 134 -2.23 2.13 -3.92
N GLY A 135 -2.84 0.93 -3.88
CA GLY A 135 -2.63 0.05 -2.73
C GLY A 135 -3.61 -1.11 -2.66
N VAL A 136 -3.56 -1.82 -1.53
CA VAL A 136 -4.44 -2.95 -1.22
C VAL A 136 -4.91 -2.86 0.23
N MET A 137 -6.13 -3.33 0.49
CA MET A 137 -6.54 -3.68 1.85
C MET A 137 -6.17 -5.14 2.11
N VAL A 138 -5.66 -5.44 3.30
CA VAL A 138 -5.29 -6.80 3.67
C VAL A 138 -5.92 -7.18 5.01
N LYS A 139 -6.46 -8.39 5.10
CA LYS A 139 -7.01 -8.92 6.36
C LYS A 139 -6.74 -10.40 6.50
N HIS A 140 -6.69 -10.88 7.74
CA HIS A 140 -6.69 -12.32 8.00
C HIS A 140 -7.98 -12.97 7.49
N SER A 141 -7.84 -14.16 6.93
CA SER A 141 -8.97 -14.98 6.47
C SER A 141 -9.10 -16.32 7.24
N GLY A 142 -8.29 -16.51 8.29
CA GLY A 142 -8.19 -17.77 9.04
C GLY A 142 -7.16 -18.74 8.47
N ASP A 143 -6.81 -19.78 9.23
CA ASP A 143 -5.92 -20.88 8.81
C ASP A 143 -4.55 -20.44 8.24
N GLY A 144 -3.98 -19.36 8.79
CA GLY A 144 -2.72 -18.80 8.30
C GLY A 144 -2.83 -18.20 6.89
N LYS A 145 -4.03 -17.77 6.49
CA LYS A 145 -4.28 -17.13 5.20
C LYS A 145 -4.65 -15.67 5.37
N ILE A 146 -4.33 -14.88 4.36
CA ILE A 146 -4.74 -13.48 4.25
C ILE A 146 -5.52 -13.29 2.96
N LEU A 147 -6.46 -12.34 2.98
CA LEU A 147 -7.11 -11.83 1.80
C LEU A 147 -6.49 -10.48 1.44
N VAL A 148 -5.84 -10.42 0.29
CA VAL A 148 -5.38 -9.17 -0.33
C VAL A 148 -6.52 -8.68 -1.24
N ASP A 149 -7.08 -7.51 -0.94
CA ASP A 149 -8.21 -6.89 -1.62
C ASP A 149 -7.74 -5.69 -2.43
N LEU A 150 -7.62 -5.89 -3.74
CA LEU A 150 -7.28 -4.86 -4.71
C LEU A 150 -8.51 -4.06 -5.14
N GLU A 151 -9.70 -4.67 -5.06
CA GLU A 151 -10.97 -4.04 -5.47
C GLU A 151 -11.28 -2.77 -4.70
N THR A 152 -10.91 -2.72 -3.41
CA THR A 152 -11.20 -1.56 -2.56
C THR A 152 -10.52 -0.28 -3.04
N LEU A 153 -9.28 -0.37 -3.54
CA LEU A 153 -8.51 0.77 -4.05
C LEU A 153 -8.57 0.86 -5.58
N GLY A 154 -8.95 -0.24 -6.23
CA GLY A 154 -9.11 -0.37 -7.67
C GLY A 154 -7.82 -0.58 -8.44
N ARG A 155 -6.66 -0.21 -7.88
CA ARG A 155 -5.37 -0.26 -8.58
C ARG A 155 -4.16 -0.34 -7.67
N LEU A 156 -3.08 -0.90 -8.23
CA LEU A 156 -1.76 -1.03 -7.63
C LEU A 156 -0.71 -0.87 -8.72
N ARG A 157 0.09 0.20 -8.67
CA ARG A 157 1.19 0.44 -9.60
C ARG A 157 2.38 -0.43 -9.20
N MET A 158 2.74 -1.36 -10.08
CA MET A 158 3.91 -2.21 -9.92
C MET A 158 5.15 -1.49 -10.45
N THR A 159 5.88 -0.83 -9.56
CA THR A 159 7.11 -0.09 -9.83
C THR A 159 8.08 -0.23 -8.65
N SER A 160 9.39 -0.15 -8.93
CA SER A 160 10.46 -0.13 -7.92
C SER A 160 10.92 1.29 -7.56
N ASP A 161 10.48 2.30 -8.31
CA ASP A 161 10.89 3.69 -8.16
C ASP A 161 9.73 4.67 -8.32
N CYS A 162 9.99 5.89 -7.88
CA CYS A 162 9.10 7.05 -7.93
C CYS A 162 9.42 7.99 -9.09
N ASP A 163 10.31 7.59 -10.00
CA ASP A 163 10.79 8.47 -11.06
C ASP A 163 9.68 8.63 -12.11
N GLN A 164 9.16 9.86 -12.20
CA GLN A 164 8.04 10.22 -13.09
C GLN A 164 8.43 10.18 -14.59
N ASP A 165 9.72 10.06 -14.88
CA ASP A 165 10.28 10.09 -16.23
C ASP A 165 10.47 8.69 -16.86
N GLU A 166 10.15 7.62 -16.13
CA GLU A 166 10.26 6.24 -16.62
C GLU A 166 8.86 5.65 -16.94
N ASP A 167 8.65 5.32 -18.22
CA ASP A 167 7.52 4.53 -18.77
C ASP A 167 7.46 3.06 -18.22
N GLY A 168 8.04 2.79 -17.05
CA GLY A 168 8.37 1.44 -16.58
C GLY A 168 7.34 0.77 -15.67
N GLY A 169 6.43 1.53 -15.05
CA GLY A 169 5.46 1.00 -14.09
C GLY A 169 4.32 0.22 -14.75
N VAL A 170 3.98 -0.96 -14.23
CA VAL A 170 2.83 -1.75 -14.70
C VAL A 170 1.64 -1.55 -13.77
N GLU A 171 0.53 -1.01 -14.27
CA GLU A 171 -0.68 -0.87 -13.45
C GLU A 171 -1.40 -2.22 -13.32
N LEU A 172 -1.49 -2.75 -12.10
CA LEU A 172 -2.37 -3.86 -11.77
C LEU A 172 -3.73 -3.32 -11.34
N SER A 173 -4.74 -3.45 -12.19
CA SER A 173 -6.10 -3.00 -11.90
C SER A 173 -7.00 -4.11 -11.36
N SER A 174 -7.97 -3.75 -10.51
CA SER A 174 -9.04 -4.66 -10.08
C SER A 174 -9.99 -4.95 -11.25
N GLY A 175 -9.67 -6.00 -12.01
CA GLY A 175 -10.48 -6.47 -13.13
C GLY A 175 -11.69 -7.31 -12.72
N VAL A 176 -12.20 -8.11 -13.65
CA VAL A 176 -13.31 -9.05 -13.37
C VAL A 176 -12.85 -10.18 -12.44
N ASP A 177 -11.66 -10.74 -12.72
CA ASP A 177 -11.12 -11.90 -12.00
C ASP A 177 -9.91 -11.56 -11.09
N ASP A 178 -9.36 -10.34 -11.17
CA ASP A 178 -8.19 -9.88 -10.39
C ASP A 178 -8.59 -8.94 -9.24
N LYS A 179 -9.58 -9.35 -8.44
CA LYS A 179 -10.17 -8.48 -7.40
C LYS A 179 -9.57 -8.69 -6.03
N ARG A 180 -9.54 -9.96 -5.61
CA ARG A 180 -9.15 -10.37 -4.27
C ARG A 180 -8.39 -11.67 -4.33
N PHE A 181 -7.27 -11.72 -3.62
CA PHE A 181 -6.33 -12.83 -3.66
C PHE A 181 -6.22 -13.43 -2.27
N LEU A 182 -6.68 -14.66 -2.11
CA LEU A 182 -6.50 -15.42 -0.87
C LEU A 182 -5.13 -16.09 -0.91
N LEU A 183 -4.19 -15.62 -0.09
CA LEU A 183 -2.81 -16.08 -0.03
C LEU A 183 -2.58 -16.92 1.23
N SER A 184 -1.69 -17.91 1.16
CA SER A 184 -1.33 -18.76 2.31
C SER A 184 0.03 -18.36 2.85
N LYS A 185 0.19 -18.41 4.19
CA LYS A 185 1.46 -18.10 4.85
C LYS A 185 2.54 -19.06 4.39
N LEU A 186 3.70 -18.50 4.06
CA LEU A 186 4.91 -19.24 3.75
C LEU A 186 5.71 -19.54 5.03
N PRO A 187 6.55 -20.60 5.01
CA PRO A 187 7.53 -20.82 6.07
C PRO A 187 8.44 -19.60 6.27
N ALA A 188 8.83 -19.34 7.51
CA ALA A 188 9.70 -18.19 7.83
C ALA A 188 11.04 -18.22 7.08
N SER A 189 11.56 -19.41 6.77
CA SER A 189 12.79 -19.63 6.00
C SER A 189 12.69 -19.16 4.54
N GLU A 190 11.48 -19.01 3.99
CA GLU A 190 11.23 -18.54 2.63
C GLU A 190 10.94 -17.03 2.57
N CYS A 191 10.89 -16.36 3.73
CA CYS A 191 10.64 -14.94 3.82
C CYS A 191 11.98 -14.20 4.01
N PRO A 192 12.43 -13.37 3.06
CA PRO A 192 13.72 -12.67 3.14
C PRO A 192 13.71 -11.53 4.16
N ALA A 193 14.90 -11.09 4.63
CA ALA A 193 14.98 -9.91 5.50
C ALA A 193 14.53 -8.66 4.76
N TYR A 194 14.08 -7.65 5.49
CA TYR A 194 13.65 -6.39 4.88
C TYR A 194 14.77 -5.75 4.06
N ASP A 195 16.02 -5.84 4.53
CA ASP A 195 17.20 -5.35 3.81
C ASP A 195 17.49 -6.08 2.48
N ASP A 196 16.84 -7.23 2.24
CA ASP A 196 16.96 -8.04 1.03
C ASP A 196 15.75 -7.86 0.07
N TRP A 197 14.85 -6.91 0.34
CA TRP A 197 13.68 -6.65 -0.50
C TRP A 197 14.05 -5.84 -1.74
#